data_AF-A0A7V2MXN0-F1
#
_entry.id   AF-A0A7V2MXN0-F1
#
_cell.length_a   1.000
_cell.length_b   1.000
_cell.length_c   1.000
_cell.angle_alpha   90.00
_cell.angle_beta   90.00
_cell.angle_gamma   90.00
#
_symmetry.space_group_name_H-M   'P 1'
#
loop_
_entity.id
_entity.type
_entity.pdbx_description
1 polymer ?
#
loop_
_entity_poly.entity_id
_entity_poly.type
_entity_poly.pdbx_seq_one_letter_code
_entity_poly.pdbx_strand_id
1 'polypeptide(L)'
;MRPFEETVSAELAWLLRAGVPPRALRLTVRELVVTRLERGALGGREVSDAVAAAVRAACRLVRELDAPGDVVETVCRAALEAVRGHGGESARWMPEATSAVYAVLDELAREGAAEPAWRLVARRLERW
;
A
#
# COMPACT_ATOMS: atom_id res chain seq x y z
N MET A 1 16.66 0.59 -3.52
CA MET A 1 15.27 0.44 -3.06
C MET A 1 15.30 0.14 -1.56
N ARG A 2 14.25 0.41 -0.78
CA ARG A 2 14.26 0.09 0.66
C ARG A 2 13.89 -1.41 0.86
N PRO A 3 14.50 -2.14 1.82
CA PRO A 3 14.30 -3.60 1.97
C PRO A 3 12.84 -4.07 2.12
N PHE A 4 11.99 -3.27 2.78
CA PHE A 4 10.58 -3.62 2.96
C PHE A 4 9.77 -3.52 1.67
N GLU A 5 10.06 -2.53 0.82
CA GLU A 5 9.41 -2.33 -0.47
C GLU A 5 9.71 -3.50 -1.42
N GLU A 6 10.96 -4.00 -1.41
CA GLU A 6 11.37 -5.20 -2.14
C GLU A 6 10.61 -6.45 -1.66
N THR A 7 10.44 -6.60 -0.34
CA THR A 7 9.67 -7.70 0.24
C THR A 7 8.22 -7.65 -0.23
N VAL A 8 7.57 -6.48 -0.14
CA VAL A 8 6.17 -6.33 -0.59
C VAL A 8 6.05 -6.58 -2.08
N SER A 9 6.99 -6.09 -2.89
CA SER A 9 6.99 -6.30 -4.34
C SER A 9 7.10 -7.78 -4.69
N ALA A 10 8.04 -8.52 -4.07
CA ALA A 10 8.24 -9.94 -4.32
C ALA A 10 6.99 -10.77 -3.96
N GLU A 11 6.40 -10.50 -2.79
CA GLU A 11 5.18 -11.18 -2.34
C GLU A 11 4.00 -10.88 -3.26
N LEU A 12 3.76 -9.61 -3.59
CA LEU A 12 2.70 -9.24 -4.52
C LEU A 12 2.91 -9.87 -5.90
N ALA A 13 4.14 -9.91 -6.41
CA ALA A 13 4.46 -10.51 -7.70
C ALA A 13 4.12 -12.00 -7.71
N TRP A 14 4.45 -12.71 -6.63
CA TRP A 14 4.10 -14.12 -6.48
C TRP A 14 2.58 -14.33 -6.43
N LEU A 15 1.87 -13.57 -5.59
CA LEU A 15 0.42 -13.66 -5.44
C LEU A 15 -0.32 -13.42 -6.76
N LEU A 16 0.07 -12.39 -7.52
CA LEU A 16 -0.54 -12.05 -8.79
C LEU A 16 -0.29 -13.13 -9.85
N ARG A 17 0.94 -13.65 -9.95
CA ARG A 17 1.26 -14.75 -10.88
C ARG A 17 0.54 -16.05 -10.53
N ALA A 18 0.30 -16.29 -9.24
CA ALA A 18 -0.45 -17.43 -8.75
C ALA A 18 -1.97 -17.28 -8.91
N GLY A 19 -2.47 -16.13 -9.41
CA GLY A 19 -3.90 -15.89 -9.58
C GLY A 19 -4.67 -15.85 -8.27
N VAL A 20 -4.02 -15.44 -7.17
CA VAL A 20 -4.61 -15.44 -5.83
C VAL A 20 -5.77 -14.45 -5.77
N PRO A 21 -6.91 -14.82 -5.14
CA PRO A 21 -8.07 -13.94 -5.07
C PRO A 21 -7.77 -12.64 -4.31
N PRO A 22 -8.46 -11.52 -4.65
CA PRO A 22 -8.21 -10.20 -4.04
C PRO A 22 -8.30 -10.19 -2.51
N ARG A 23 -9.16 -11.03 -1.92
CA ARG A 23 -9.27 -11.18 -0.46
C ARG A 23 -7.98 -11.68 0.18
N ALA A 24 -7.32 -12.66 -0.43
CA ALA A 24 -6.07 -13.19 0.09
C ALA A 24 -4.93 -12.18 -0.09
N LEU A 25 -4.87 -11.49 -1.23
CA LEU A 25 -3.93 -10.38 -1.45
C LEU A 25 -4.08 -9.28 -0.37
N ARG A 26 -5.32 -8.87 -0.07
CA ARG A 26 -5.61 -7.91 1.01
C ARG A 26 -5.09 -8.38 2.37
N LEU A 27 -5.32 -9.64 2.73
CA LEU A 27 -4.87 -10.20 4.02
C LEU A 27 -3.35 -10.23 4.12
N THR A 28 -2.67 -10.70 3.07
CA THR A 28 -1.19 -10.76 3.04
C THR A 28 -0.56 -9.38 3.15
N VAL A 29 -1.05 -8.39 2.39
CA VAL A 29 -0.55 -7.01 2.48
C VAL A 29 -0.75 -6.45 3.88
N ARG A 30 -1.94 -6.66 4.47
CA ARG A 30 -2.23 -6.22 5.83
C ARG A 30 -1.24 -6.83 6.83
N GLU A 31 -0.99 -8.13 6.75
CA GLU A 31 -0.04 -8.83 7.62
C GLU A 31 1.39 -8.29 7.46
N LEU A 32 1.87 -8.11 6.23
CA LEU A 32 3.21 -7.55 5.95
C LEU A 32 3.39 -6.17 6.59
N VAL A 33 2.38 -5.30 6.49
CA VAL A 33 2.41 -3.97 7.09
C VAL A 33 2.35 -4.06 8.62
N VAL A 34 1.46 -4.87 9.20
CA VAL A 34 1.40 -5.09 10.66
C VAL A 34 2.75 -5.55 11.19
N THR A 35 3.32 -6.59 10.60
CA THR A 35 4.63 -7.12 11.02
C THR A 35 5.74 -6.07 10.85
N ARG A 36 5.65 -5.18 9.84
CA ARG A 36 6.62 -4.09 9.68
C ARG A 36 6.53 -3.06 10.82
N LEU A 37 5.32 -2.75 11.25
CA LEU A 37 5.03 -1.82 12.34
C LEU A 37 5.44 -2.38 13.70
N GLU A 38 5.30 -3.70 13.91
CA GLU A 38 5.69 -4.39 15.16
C GLU A 38 7.20 -4.45 15.39
N ARG A 39 8.02 -4.35 14.33
CA ARG A 39 9.48 -4.51 14.39
C ARG A 39 10.24 -3.30 14.92
N GLY A 40 9.57 -2.22 15.35
CA GLY A 40 10.25 -1.00 15.79
C GLY A 40 9.36 -0.02 16.54
N ALA A 41 9.91 1.14 16.88
CA ALA A 41 9.16 2.20 17.55
C ALA A 41 8.04 2.72 16.65
N LEU A 42 6.82 2.80 17.18
CA LEU A 42 5.65 3.30 16.45
C LEU A 42 5.64 4.84 16.43
N GLY A 43 6.16 5.41 15.35
CA GLY A 43 6.06 6.84 15.03
C GLY A 43 5.32 7.10 13.71
N GLY A 44 4.81 8.32 13.55
CA GLY A 44 4.09 8.74 12.33
C GLY A 44 4.95 8.62 11.07
N ARG A 45 6.27 8.81 11.19
CA ARG A 45 7.22 8.59 10.10
C ARG A 45 7.32 7.13 9.71
N GLU A 46 7.48 6.24 10.69
CA GLU A 46 7.61 4.80 10.45
C GLU A 46 6.34 4.22 9.83
N VAL A 47 5.17 4.68 10.29
CA VAL A 47 3.87 4.37 9.69
C VAL A 47 3.79 4.87 8.24
N SER A 48 4.13 6.14 8.00
CA SER A 48 4.12 6.73 6.65
C SER A 48 5.05 5.97 5.71
N ASP A 49 6.26 5.65 6.16
CA ASP A 49 7.26 4.96 5.36
C ASP A 49 6.84 3.52 5.02
N ALA A 50 6.22 2.81 5.96
CA ALA A 50 5.70 1.46 5.73
C ALA A 50 4.55 1.49 4.71
N VAL A 51 3.59 2.39 4.90
CA VAL A 51 2.44 2.54 3.98
C VAL A 51 2.90 2.97 2.59
N ALA A 52 3.76 3.99 2.50
CA ALA A 52 4.29 4.47 1.23
C ALA A 52 5.07 3.38 0.48
N ALA A 53 5.90 2.60 1.18
CA ALA A 53 6.62 1.48 0.58
C ALA A 53 5.67 0.43 0.00
N ALA A 54 4.61 0.04 0.72
CA ALA A 54 3.64 -0.93 0.22
C ALA A 54 2.91 -0.42 -1.03
N VAL A 55 2.48 0.84 -1.04
CA VAL A 55 1.78 1.44 -2.18
C VAL A 55 2.72 1.59 -3.39
N ARG A 56 3.96 2.06 -3.19
CA ARG A 56 4.95 2.15 -4.28
C ARG A 56 5.23 0.78 -4.91
N ALA A 57 5.40 -0.25 -4.08
CA ALA A 57 5.61 -1.61 -4.56
C ALA A 57 4.44 -2.06 -5.46
N ALA A 58 3.19 -1.87 -5.01
CA ALA A 58 2.02 -2.23 -5.80
C ALA A 58 1.91 -1.44 -7.12
N CYS A 59 2.12 -0.13 -7.10
CA CYS A 59 2.04 0.68 -8.31
C CYS A 59 3.12 0.32 -9.33
N ARG A 60 4.36 0.06 -8.90
CA ARG A 60 5.42 -0.41 -9.80
C ARG A 60 5.08 -1.77 -10.38
N LEU A 61 4.65 -2.69 -9.54
CA LEU A 61 4.34 -4.04 -9.94
C LEU A 61 3.18 -4.10 -10.95
N VAL A 62 2.14 -3.29 -10.75
CA VAL A 62 1.03 -3.18 -11.70
C VAL A 62 1.51 -2.73 -13.08
N ARG A 63 2.49 -1.83 -13.14
CA ARG A 63 3.11 -1.42 -14.41
C ARG A 63 3.99 -2.52 -15.01
N GLU A 64 4.81 -3.17 -14.18
CA GLU A 64 5.75 -4.21 -14.63
C GLU A 64 5.06 -5.48 -15.14
N LEU A 65 3.91 -5.83 -14.53
CA LEU A 65 3.16 -7.04 -14.85
C LEU A 65 1.88 -6.79 -15.66
N ASP A 66 1.63 -5.54 -16.06
CA ASP A 66 0.35 -5.11 -16.67
C ASP A 66 -0.88 -5.62 -15.88
N ALA A 67 -0.78 -5.56 -14.55
CA ALA A 67 -1.78 -6.14 -13.66
C ALA A 67 -3.01 -5.23 -13.52
N PRO A 68 -4.17 -5.75 -13.08
CA PRO A 68 -5.36 -4.96 -12.85
C PRO A 68 -5.12 -3.78 -11.88
N GLY A 69 -5.66 -2.60 -12.21
CA GLY A 69 -5.49 -1.38 -11.41
C GLY A 69 -6.18 -1.41 -10.03
N ASP A 70 -7.12 -2.34 -9.81
CA ASP A 70 -7.78 -2.59 -8.52
C ASP A 70 -6.84 -3.23 -7.47
N VAL A 71 -5.70 -3.77 -7.90
CA VAL A 71 -4.62 -4.24 -7.01
C VAL A 71 -4.09 -3.09 -6.15
N VAL A 72 -3.88 -1.91 -6.74
CA VAL A 72 -3.41 -0.73 -6.00
C VAL A 72 -4.46 -0.28 -4.98
N GLU A 73 -5.74 -0.23 -5.38
CA GLU A 73 -6.83 0.10 -4.46
C GLU A 73 -6.89 -0.89 -3.28
N THR A 74 -6.71 -2.18 -3.56
CA THR A 74 -6.69 -3.24 -2.54
C THR A 74 -5.50 -3.09 -1.59
N VAL A 75 -4.31 -2.80 -2.11
CA VAL A 75 -3.10 -2.57 -1.30
C VAL A 75 -3.24 -1.34 -0.43
N CYS A 76 -3.74 -0.22 -0.97
CA CYS A 76 -3.99 0.99 -0.20
C CYS A 76 -4.93 0.72 0.98
N ARG A 77 -6.07 0.04 0.73
CA ARG A 77 -7.01 -0.32 1.79
C ARG A 77 -6.37 -1.26 2.81
N ALA A 78 -5.67 -2.30 2.38
CA ALA A 78 -5.01 -3.25 3.27
C ALA A 78 -3.97 -2.57 4.19
N ALA A 79 -3.18 -1.65 3.64
CA ALA A 79 -2.19 -0.88 4.40
C ALA A 79 -2.86 0.04 5.44
N LEU A 80 -3.94 0.73 5.07
CA LEU A 80 -4.69 1.57 6.01
C LEU A 80 -5.43 0.74 7.06
N GLU A 81 -5.92 -0.45 6.72
CA GLU A 81 -6.50 -1.40 7.67
C GLU A 81 -5.47 -1.93 8.67
N ALA A 82 -4.23 -2.15 8.23
CA ALA A 82 -3.13 -2.50 9.12
C ALA A 82 -2.89 -1.40 10.15
N VAL A 83 -2.84 -0.14 9.71
CA VAL A 83 -2.67 1.03 10.61
C VAL A 83 -3.87 1.19 11.55
N ARG A 84 -5.10 1.03 11.06
CA ARG A 84 -6.33 1.16 11.87
C ARG A 84 -6.47 0.05 12.91
N GLY A 85 -6.10 -1.19 12.56
CA GLY A 85 -6.39 -2.39 13.35
C GLY A 85 -5.29 -2.86 14.29
N HIS A 86 -4.08 -2.29 14.23
CA HIS A 86 -2.93 -2.72 15.04
C HIS A 86 -2.96 -2.16 16.49
N GLY A 87 -4.03 -2.51 17.23
CA GLY A 87 -4.05 -2.37 18.70
C GLY A 87 -4.22 -0.94 19.25
N GLY A 88 -4.73 -0.01 18.44
CA GLY A 88 -5.09 1.34 18.86
C GLY A 88 -3.95 2.36 18.81
N GLU A 89 -2.72 2.00 19.16
CA GLU A 89 -1.60 2.96 19.16
C GLU A 89 -1.19 3.39 17.74
N SER A 90 -1.24 2.48 16.76
CA SER A 90 -0.99 2.81 15.35
C SER A 90 -2.09 3.67 14.73
N ALA A 91 -3.33 3.56 15.22
CA ALA A 91 -4.48 4.28 14.66
C ALA A 91 -4.35 5.80 14.86
N ARG A 92 -3.56 6.24 15.86
CA ARG A 92 -3.24 7.67 16.06
C ARG A 92 -2.52 8.28 14.84
N TRP A 93 -1.86 7.44 14.04
CA TRP A 93 -1.09 7.82 12.86
C TRP A 93 -1.85 7.63 11.54
N MET A 94 -3.18 7.45 11.61
CA MET A 94 -4.03 7.37 10.41
C MET A 94 -3.93 8.61 9.50
N PRO A 95 -3.83 9.85 10.00
CA PRO A 95 -3.62 11.02 9.14
C PRO A 95 -2.33 10.93 8.33
N GLU A 96 -1.23 10.54 8.96
CA GLU A 96 0.08 10.37 8.33
C GLU A 96 0.07 9.22 7.33
N ALA A 97 -0.53 8.08 7.68
CA ALA A 97 -0.72 6.95 6.78
C ALA A 97 -1.52 7.34 5.53
N THR A 98 -2.63 8.04 5.72
CA THR A 98 -3.50 8.51 4.63
C THR A 98 -2.77 9.51 3.74
N SER A 99 -2.06 10.47 4.35
CA SER A 99 -1.23 11.44 3.62
C SER A 99 -0.14 10.75 2.80
N ALA A 100 0.50 9.72 3.35
CA ALA A 100 1.52 8.93 2.66
C ALA A 100 0.96 8.19 1.43
N VAL A 101 -0.26 7.65 1.51
CA VAL A 101 -0.94 7.06 0.33
C VAL A 101 -1.12 8.09 -0.77
N TYR A 102 -1.72 9.25 -0.44
CA TYR A 102 -1.95 10.30 -1.44
C TYR A 102 -0.65 10.83 -2.03
N ALA A 103 0.39 11.03 -1.20
CA ALA A 103 1.68 11.49 -1.67
C ALA A 103 2.29 10.57 -2.73
N VAL A 104 2.20 9.24 -2.53
CA VAL A 104 2.69 8.25 -3.50
C VAL A 104 1.84 8.25 -4.78
N LEU A 105 0.51 8.29 -4.64
CA LEU A 105 -0.39 8.32 -5.81
C LEU A 105 -0.18 9.59 -6.64
N ASP A 106 0.01 10.75 -5.99
CA ASP A 106 0.28 12.03 -6.66
C ASP A 106 1.69 12.07 -7.29
N GLU A 107 2.70 11.52 -6.61
CA GLU A 107 4.06 11.35 -7.15
C GLU A 107 4.01 10.58 -8.47
N LEU A 108 3.35 9.42 -8.47
CA LEU A 108 3.27 8.55 -9.64
C LEU A 108 2.32 9.07 -10.74
N ALA A 109 1.30 9.85 -10.38
CA ALA A 109 0.48 10.55 -11.35
C ALA A 109 1.28 11.61 -12.10
N ARG A 110 2.15 12.36 -11.40
CA ARG A 110 3.05 13.37 -11.98
C ARG A 110 4.13 12.78 -12.89
N GLU A 111 4.55 11.54 -12.63
CA GLU A 111 5.49 10.79 -13.47
C GLU A 111 4.88 10.28 -14.80
N GLY A 112 3.61 10.60 -15.09
CA GLY A 112 2.98 10.37 -16.41
C GLY A 112 2.62 8.93 -16.72
N ALA A 113 2.62 8.03 -15.73
CA ALA A 113 2.60 6.59 -15.98
C ALA A 113 1.21 5.90 -16.01
N ALA A 114 0.16 6.51 -15.48
CA ALA A 114 -1.24 6.03 -15.57
C ALA A 114 -2.21 7.06 -14.96
N GLU A 115 -2.11 8.30 -15.45
CA GLU A 115 -2.75 9.49 -14.85
C GLU A 115 -4.27 9.37 -14.55
N PRO A 116 -5.09 8.66 -15.36
CA PRO A 116 -6.51 8.46 -15.04
C PRO A 116 -6.75 7.44 -13.91
N ALA A 117 -5.92 6.38 -13.81
CA ALA A 117 -6.15 5.27 -12.90
C ALA A 117 -5.84 5.64 -11.44
N TRP A 118 -4.72 6.33 -11.19
CA TRP A 118 -4.30 6.69 -9.84
C TRP A 118 -5.16 7.77 -9.20
N ARG A 119 -5.62 8.75 -9.99
CA ARG A 119 -6.61 9.73 -9.52
C ARG A 119 -7.95 9.07 -9.18
N LEU A 120 -8.35 8.03 -9.92
CA LEU A 120 -9.57 7.28 -9.62
C LEU A 120 -9.45 6.50 -8.31
N VAL A 121 -8.30 5.86 -8.07
CA VAL A 121 -8.01 5.17 -6.80
C VAL A 121 -8.04 6.17 -5.64
N ALA A 122 -7.39 7.32 -5.77
CA ALA A 122 -7.40 8.38 -4.74
C ALA A 122 -8.84 8.82 -4.39
N ARG A 123 -9.70 9.09 -5.40
CA ARG A 123 -11.12 9.44 -5.20
C ARG A 123 -11.97 8.32 -4.59
N ARG A 124 -11.60 7.05 -4.80
CA ARG A 124 -12.29 5.91 -4.18
C ARG A 124 -11.87 5.72 -2.73
N LEU A 125 -10.65 6.12 -2.37
CA LEU A 125 -10.16 6.10 -0.99
C LEU A 125 -10.73 7.24 -0.14
N GLU A 126 -11.06 8.40 -0.73
CA GLU A 126 -11.76 9.50 -0.02
C GLU A 126 -13.12 9.09 0.57
N ARG A 127 -13.70 7.98 0.10
CA ARG A 127 -15.01 7.47 0.54
C ARG A 127 -14.90 6.35 1.60
N TRP A 128 -13.72 6.14 2.17
CA TRP A 128 -13.39 5.03 3.07
C TRP A 128 -13.00 5.51 4.48
#